data_AF-A0A442WB17-F1
#
_entry.id   AF-A0A442WB17-F1
#
_cell.length_a   1.000
_cell.length_b   1.000
_cell.length_c   1.000
_cell.angle_alpha   90.00
_cell.angle_beta   90.00
_cell.angle_gamma   90.00
#
_symmetry.space_group_name_H-M   'P 1'
#
loop_
_entity.id
_entity.type
_entity.pdbx_description
1 polymer ?
#
loop_
_entity_poly.entity_id
_entity_poly.type
_entity_poly.pdbx_seq_one_letter_code
_entity_poly.pdbx_strand_id
1 'polypeptide(L)'
;MEGIFMLTRRGFLIGAGGLLTAAFAKDAQSFIRRNGQPLLASPAEVAETMYWYDGGEQGYLLTVGPWDFCPPPPTWRDFFTGEGIAHRTEPEIHAIWEKHGIGSKDYDDPVDGWSWETRFDLETGPCAKAYRLLKKLDLGPKLGRVSDEPHLVFCEGDLANDDSRWVDARDELTLSLLQARLIDLKLPIRIAQGI
;
A
#
# COMPACT_ATOMS: atom_id res chain seq x y z
N MET A 1 26.11 -7.78 -9.21
CA MET A 1 25.24 -6.85 -9.93
C MET A 1 24.26 -6.38 -8.89
N GLU A 2 24.46 -5.18 -8.33
CA GLU A 2 23.56 -4.66 -7.30
C GLU A 2 22.24 -4.28 -7.98
N GLY A 3 21.16 -4.91 -7.53
CA GLY A 3 19.81 -4.54 -7.89
C GLY A 3 19.51 -3.11 -7.51
N ILE A 4 18.91 -2.34 -8.41
CA ILE A 4 18.57 -0.94 -8.12
C ILE A 4 17.16 -0.94 -7.53
N PHE A 5 17.08 -1.03 -6.20
CA PHE A 5 15.83 -0.74 -5.50
C PHE A 5 15.45 0.74 -5.70
N MET A 6 14.25 1.00 -6.22
CA MET A 6 13.77 2.37 -6.38
C MET A 6 13.06 2.81 -5.10
N LEU A 7 13.78 3.62 -4.31
CA LEU A 7 13.30 4.14 -3.04
C LEU A 7 12.95 5.62 -3.18
N THR A 8 11.70 5.99 -2.88
CA THR A 8 11.29 7.40 -2.79
C THR A 8 10.74 7.72 -1.40
N ARG A 9 11.05 8.91 -0.89
CA ARG A 9 10.63 9.35 0.46
C ARG A 9 9.66 10.51 0.37
N ARG A 10 8.62 10.51 1.20
CA ARG A 10 7.67 11.64 1.31
C ARG A 10 7.49 12.05 2.75
N GLY A 11 7.69 13.34 3.00
CA GLY A 11 7.35 13.98 4.27
C GLY A 11 5.91 14.47 4.28
N PHE A 12 5.57 15.25 5.30
CA PHE A 12 4.22 15.78 5.49
C PHE A 12 4.17 17.31 5.37
N LEU A 13 3.13 17.83 4.73
CA LEU A 13 2.85 19.27 4.73
C LEU A 13 2.20 19.69 6.06
N ILE A 14 2.98 20.32 6.94
CA ILE A 14 2.49 20.94 8.17
C ILE A 14 1.95 22.33 7.83
N GLY A 15 0.69 22.58 8.16
CA GLY A 15 0.01 23.84 7.79
C GLY A 15 -0.86 24.40 8.90
N ALA A 16 -1.43 25.58 8.64
CA ALA A 16 -2.48 26.18 9.47
C ALA A 16 -3.84 25.94 8.78
N GLY A 17 -4.81 25.36 9.49
CA GLY A 17 -6.17 25.12 8.98
C GLY A 17 -6.62 23.65 8.90
N GLY A 18 -5.78 22.71 9.32
CA GLY A 18 -6.11 21.28 9.48
C GLY A 18 -5.63 20.75 10.83
N LEU A 19 -5.81 19.45 11.08
CA LEU A 19 -5.29 18.72 12.23
C LEU A 19 -3.76 18.65 12.21
N LEU A 20 -3.15 18.50 11.03
CA LEU A 20 -1.70 18.39 10.87
C LEU A 20 -1.01 19.75 11.02
N THR A 21 -0.86 20.17 12.28
CA THR A 21 -0.18 21.41 12.69
C THR A 21 1.13 21.10 13.42
N ALA A 22 1.99 22.11 13.57
CA ALA A 22 3.21 21.98 14.38
C ALA A 22 2.90 21.67 15.86
N ALA A 23 1.77 22.17 16.38
CA ALA A 23 1.30 21.86 17.72
C ALA A 23 0.94 20.37 17.83
N PHE A 24 0.16 19.85 16.88
CA PHE A 24 -0.18 18.42 16.84
C PHE A 24 1.06 17.54 16.76
N ALA A 25 2.04 17.88 15.91
CA ALA A 25 3.29 17.10 15.82
C ALA A 25 4.05 17.04 17.16
N LYS A 26 4.09 18.15 17.90
CA LYS A 26 4.70 18.22 19.23
C LYS A 26 3.93 17.41 20.27
N ASP A 27 2.60 17.44 20.20
CA ASP A 27 1.72 16.67 21.08
C ASP A 27 1.85 15.18 20.81
N ALA A 28 1.84 14.76 19.55
CA ALA A 28 2.07 13.37 19.12
C ALA A 28 3.44 12.87 19.61
N GLN A 29 4.50 13.64 19.41
CA GLN A 29 5.83 13.27 19.91
C GLN A 29 5.87 13.14 21.43
N SER A 30 5.16 14.01 22.16
CA SER A 30 5.07 13.94 23.61
C SER A 30 4.25 12.75 24.09
N PHE A 31 3.19 12.40 23.37
CA PHE A 31 2.37 11.22 23.64
C PHE A 31 3.17 9.94 23.42
N ILE A 32 3.89 9.84 22.31
CA ILE A 32 4.78 8.71 21.96
C ILE A 32 5.81 8.49 23.07
N ARG A 33 6.52 9.53 23.52
CA ARG A 33 7.51 9.42 24.62
C ARG A 33 6.92 8.88 25.92
N ARG A 34 5.62 9.09 26.18
CA ARG A 34 4.96 8.66 27.43
C ARG A 34 4.36 7.27 27.34
N ASN A 35 3.85 6.89 26.16
CA ASN A 35 3.04 5.69 25.99
C ASN A 35 3.70 4.60 25.13
N GLY A 36 4.76 4.94 24.38
CA GLY A 36 5.44 4.01 23.45
C GLY A 36 4.53 3.52 22.33
N GLN A 37 3.65 4.38 21.83
CA GLN A 37 2.74 4.08 20.71
C GLN A 37 2.34 5.38 19.99
N PRO A 38 1.96 5.32 18.69
CA PRO A 38 1.55 6.49 17.93
C PRO A 38 0.27 7.14 18.46
N LEU A 39 0.15 8.47 18.30
CA LEU A 39 -1.07 9.21 18.57
C LEU A 39 -1.97 9.19 17.32
N LEU A 40 -2.91 8.25 17.28
CA LEU A 40 -3.83 8.07 16.16
C LEU A 40 -5.17 8.76 16.42
N ALA A 41 -5.36 9.95 15.85
CA ALA A 41 -6.64 10.64 15.87
C ALA A 41 -7.71 9.84 15.10
N SER A 42 -8.95 9.81 15.61
CA SER A 42 -10.04 9.11 14.93
C SER A 42 -10.64 9.99 13.82
N PRO A 43 -10.81 9.47 12.59
CA PRO A 43 -11.57 10.17 11.56
C PRO A 43 -13.07 10.20 11.92
N ALA A 44 -13.82 11.13 11.34
CA ALA A 44 -15.25 11.27 11.60
C ALA A 44 -16.06 10.05 11.10
N GLU A 45 -15.62 9.45 10.01
CA GLU A 45 -16.17 8.23 9.43
C GLU A 45 -15.04 7.27 9.06
N VAL A 46 -15.32 5.97 9.12
CA VAL A 46 -14.37 4.91 8.76
C VAL A 46 -15.03 4.01 7.71
N ALA A 47 -14.49 4.04 6.49
CA ALA A 47 -14.85 3.12 5.42
C ALA A 47 -13.74 2.09 5.16
N GLU A 48 -12.49 2.43 5.47
CA GLU A 48 -11.34 1.55 5.23
C GLU A 48 -10.36 1.62 6.41
N THR A 49 -9.61 0.53 6.63
CA THR A 49 -8.55 0.46 7.65
C THR A 49 -7.22 0.18 6.98
N MET A 50 -6.26 1.08 7.23
CA MET A 50 -4.85 0.86 6.95
C MET A 50 -4.20 0.25 8.18
N TYR A 51 -3.56 -0.89 8.05
CA TYR A 51 -2.85 -1.54 9.15
C TYR A 51 -1.37 -1.19 9.10
N TRP A 52 -0.74 -1.16 10.26
CA TRP A 52 0.71 -1.10 10.40
C TRP A 52 1.25 -2.32 11.14
N TYR A 53 2.39 -2.83 10.70
CA TYR A 53 3.09 -3.98 11.29
C TYR A 53 4.53 -3.58 11.64
N ASP A 54 5.01 -3.99 12.81
CA ASP A 54 6.38 -3.70 13.23
C ASP A 54 7.40 -4.49 12.41
N GLY A 55 8.18 -3.80 11.59
CA GLY A 55 9.28 -4.32 10.78
C GLY A 55 10.66 -4.13 11.42
N GLY A 56 10.73 -3.75 12.69
CA GLY A 56 11.96 -3.48 13.42
C GLY A 56 12.70 -2.27 12.87
N GLU A 57 13.98 -2.44 12.51
CA GLU A 57 14.83 -1.33 12.06
C GLU A 57 14.33 -0.67 10.76
N GLN A 58 13.54 -1.39 9.95
CA GLN A 58 12.96 -0.89 8.70
C GLN A 58 11.80 0.09 8.93
N GLY A 59 11.22 0.10 10.14
CA GLY A 59 10.04 0.90 10.49
C GLY A 59 8.77 0.04 10.47
N TYR A 60 7.65 0.63 10.07
CA TYR A 60 6.34 0.01 10.14
C TYR A 60 5.72 -0.19 8.76
N LEU A 61 5.55 -1.45 8.35
CA LEU A 61 4.94 -1.82 7.08
C LEU A 61 3.46 -1.43 7.06
N LEU A 62 3.02 -0.74 6.01
CA LEU A 62 1.64 -0.33 5.82
C LEU A 62 0.89 -1.23 4.83
N THR A 63 -0.33 -1.63 5.20
CA THR A 63 -1.25 -2.39 4.34
C THR A 63 -2.64 -1.76 4.31
N VAL A 64 -3.37 -1.92 3.21
CA VAL A 64 -4.81 -1.61 3.14
C VAL A 64 -5.59 -2.91 3.29
N GLY A 65 -6.37 -3.01 4.37
CA GLY A 65 -6.88 -4.28 4.87
C GLY A 65 -5.82 -5.08 5.64
N PRO A 66 -6.22 -6.17 6.34
CA PRO A 66 -5.29 -7.03 7.04
C PRO A 66 -4.21 -7.56 6.10
N TRP A 67 -3.01 -7.79 6.63
CA TRP A 67 -1.98 -8.54 5.93
C TRP A 67 -2.47 -9.96 5.65
N ASP A 68 -2.16 -10.44 4.45
CA ASP A 68 -2.56 -11.76 3.99
C ASP A 68 -1.55 -12.28 2.99
N PHE A 69 -1.45 -13.60 2.89
CA PHE A 69 -0.65 -14.26 1.86
C PHE A 69 -1.34 -14.18 0.50
N CYS A 70 -0.55 -14.30 -0.57
CA CYS A 70 -1.12 -14.47 -1.90
C CYS A 70 -2.05 -15.70 -1.90
N PRO A 71 -3.34 -15.55 -2.26
CA PRO A 71 -4.24 -16.69 -2.34
C PRO A 71 -3.80 -17.61 -3.48
N PRO A 72 -4.23 -18.89 -3.49
CA PRO A 72 -3.96 -19.76 -4.63
C PRO A 72 -4.48 -19.14 -5.94
N PRO A 73 -3.79 -19.37 -7.07
CA PRO A 73 -4.21 -18.80 -8.34
C PRO A 73 -5.62 -19.26 -8.71
N PRO A 74 -6.52 -18.33 -9.08
CA PRO A 74 -7.83 -18.70 -9.58
C PRO A 74 -7.71 -19.40 -10.95
N THR A 75 -8.80 -20.00 -11.41
CA THR A 75 -8.89 -20.41 -12.81
C THR A 75 -8.86 -19.17 -13.72
N TRP A 76 -8.45 -19.33 -14.99
CA TRP A 76 -8.53 -18.25 -15.96
C TRP A 76 -9.95 -17.67 -16.08
N ARG A 77 -10.97 -18.53 -16.05
CA ARG A 77 -12.38 -18.12 -16.03
C ARG A 77 -12.71 -17.20 -14.85
N ASP A 78 -12.34 -17.61 -13.64
CA ASP A 78 -12.62 -16.85 -12.42
C ASP A 78 -11.83 -15.53 -12.41
N PHE A 79 -10.58 -15.57 -12.89
CA PHE A 79 -9.75 -14.38 -13.06
C PHE A 79 -10.42 -13.34 -13.97
N PHE A 80 -10.86 -13.73 -15.17
CA PHE A 80 -11.52 -12.79 -16.09
C PHE A 80 -12.85 -12.27 -15.54
N THR A 81 -13.60 -13.13 -14.84
CA THR A 81 -14.83 -12.73 -14.16
C THR A 81 -14.57 -11.69 -13.07
N GLY A 82 -13.57 -11.92 -12.22
CA GLY A 82 -13.19 -11.01 -11.14
C GLY A 82 -12.68 -9.66 -11.63
N GLU A 83 -12.00 -9.63 -12.77
CA GLU A 83 -11.48 -8.41 -13.41
C GLU A 83 -12.55 -7.66 -14.23
N GLY A 84 -13.76 -8.21 -14.35
CA GLY A 84 -14.81 -7.63 -15.19
C GLY A 84 -14.46 -7.63 -16.69
N ILE A 85 -13.55 -8.50 -17.11
CA ILE A 85 -13.14 -8.63 -18.51
C ILE A 85 -14.27 -9.32 -19.26
N ALA A 86 -14.76 -8.67 -20.33
CA ALA A 86 -15.84 -9.22 -21.16
C ALA A 86 -15.36 -10.48 -21.88
N HIS A 87 -16.02 -11.62 -21.63
CA HIS A 87 -15.66 -12.93 -22.18
C HIS A 87 -16.91 -13.76 -22.51
N ARG A 88 -17.99 -13.12 -22.96
CA ARG A 88 -19.30 -13.77 -23.14
C ARG A 88 -19.58 -14.15 -24.60
N THR A 89 -18.87 -13.54 -25.54
CA THR A 89 -19.01 -13.83 -26.97
C THR A 89 -17.76 -14.52 -27.50
N GLU A 90 -17.88 -15.33 -28.55
CA GLU A 90 -16.73 -16.01 -29.16
C GLU A 90 -15.59 -15.04 -29.55
N PRO A 91 -15.84 -13.86 -30.16
CA PRO A 91 -14.76 -12.92 -30.48
C PRO A 91 -14.03 -12.38 -29.25
N GLU A 92 -14.74 -12.10 -28.15
CA GLU A 92 -14.15 -11.64 -26.89
C GLU A 92 -13.27 -12.72 -26.27
N ILE A 93 -13.76 -13.95 -26.24
CA ILE A 93 -13.06 -15.11 -25.71
C ILE A 93 -11.77 -15.36 -26.50
N HIS A 94 -11.84 -15.33 -27.84
CA HIS A 94 -10.68 -15.50 -28.70
C HIS A 94 -9.62 -14.40 -28.51
N ALA A 95 -10.04 -13.14 -28.36
CA ALA A 95 -9.10 -12.03 -28.12
C ALA A 95 -8.35 -12.17 -26.78
N ILE A 96 -9.03 -12.69 -25.74
CA ILE A 96 -8.43 -12.95 -24.43
C ILE A 96 -7.43 -14.11 -24.52
N TRP A 97 -7.82 -15.19 -25.20
CA TRP A 97 -6.95 -16.34 -25.44
C TRP A 97 -5.65 -15.93 -26.12
N GLU A 98 -5.74 -15.15 -27.19
CA GLU A 98 -4.55 -14.63 -27.89
C GLU A 98 -3.70 -13.73 -26.99
N LYS A 99 -4.33 -12.81 -26.26
CA LYS A 99 -3.62 -11.87 -25.36
C LYS A 99 -2.87 -12.59 -24.24
N HIS A 100 -3.46 -13.65 -23.69
CA HIS A 100 -2.91 -14.38 -22.54
C HIS A 100 -2.15 -15.66 -22.93
N GLY A 101 -2.09 -15.99 -24.22
CA GLY A 101 -1.41 -17.19 -24.73
C GLY A 101 -2.07 -18.50 -24.30
N ILE A 102 -3.37 -18.47 -24.01
CA ILE A 102 -4.16 -19.63 -23.55
C ILE A 102 -5.16 -20.06 -24.61
N GLY A 103 -5.63 -21.31 -24.58
CA GLY A 103 -6.70 -21.82 -25.43
C GLY A 103 -7.97 -22.18 -24.66
N SER A 104 -8.96 -22.70 -25.39
CA SER A 104 -10.26 -23.11 -24.82
C SER A 104 -10.13 -24.15 -23.72
N LYS A 105 -9.19 -25.08 -23.87
CA LYS A 105 -8.94 -26.17 -22.92
C LYS A 105 -8.31 -25.69 -21.61
N ASP A 106 -7.62 -24.55 -21.63
CA ASP A 106 -6.86 -24.03 -20.49
C ASP A 106 -7.73 -23.09 -19.62
N TYR A 107 -8.98 -22.85 -20.01
CA TYR A 107 -9.84 -21.82 -19.41
C TYR A 107 -10.26 -22.14 -17.97
N ASP A 108 -10.32 -23.43 -17.64
CA ASP A 108 -10.60 -23.93 -16.30
C ASP A 108 -9.31 -24.34 -15.56
N ASP A 109 -8.14 -24.18 -16.19
CA ASP A 109 -6.85 -24.36 -15.53
C ASP A 109 -6.50 -23.12 -14.70
N PRO A 110 -5.71 -23.29 -13.62
CA PRO A 110 -5.20 -22.18 -12.83
C PRO A 110 -4.35 -21.22 -13.68
N VAL A 111 -4.43 -19.93 -13.36
CA VAL A 111 -3.45 -18.95 -13.81
C VAL A 111 -2.05 -19.39 -13.35
N ASP A 112 -1.03 -19.12 -14.16
CA ASP A 112 0.36 -19.37 -13.78
C ASP A 112 0.68 -18.75 -12.41
N GLY A 113 1.19 -19.58 -11.50
CA GLY A 113 1.37 -19.19 -10.10
C GLY A 113 2.34 -18.03 -9.93
N TRP A 114 3.41 -18.00 -10.73
CA TRP A 114 4.38 -16.90 -10.71
C TRP A 114 3.74 -15.60 -11.16
N SER A 115 3.04 -15.62 -12.30
CA SER A 115 2.31 -14.45 -12.82
C SER A 115 1.23 -13.96 -11.85
N TRP A 116 0.57 -14.87 -11.13
CA TRP A 116 -0.43 -14.54 -10.12
C TRP A 116 0.17 -13.88 -8.88
N GLU A 117 1.26 -14.45 -8.35
CA GLU A 117 1.99 -13.90 -7.21
C GLU A 117 2.60 -12.53 -7.53
N THR A 118 3.26 -12.39 -8.68
CA THR A 118 3.77 -11.10 -9.17
C THR A 118 2.65 -10.06 -9.26
N ARG A 119 1.46 -10.42 -9.75
CA ARG A 119 0.31 -9.51 -9.78
C ARG A 119 -0.15 -9.13 -8.37
N PHE A 120 -0.20 -10.11 -7.46
CA PHE A 120 -0.55 -9.87 -6.07
C PHE A 120 0.38 -8.84 -5.44
N ASP A 121 1.69 -9.03 -5.57
CA ASP A 121 2.70 -8.17 -4.94
C ASP A 121 2.82 -6.78 -5.58
N LEU A 122 2.48 -6.66 -6.87
CA LEU A 122 2.54 -5.39 -7.60
C LEU A 122 1.25 -4.55 -7.52
N GLU A 123 0.09 -5.20 -7.37
CA GLU A 123 -1.19 -4.55 -7.66
C GLU A 123 -2.31 -4.77 -6.64
N THR A 124 -2.55 -6.01 -6.21
CA THR A 124 -3.81 -6.38 -5.53
C THR A 124 -3.63 -6.77 -4.07
N GLY A 125 -2.41 -7.11 -3.66
CA GLY A 125 -2.06 -7.45 -2.29
C GLY A 125 -2.22 -6.25 -1.34
N PRO A 126 -2.37 -6.49 -0.02
CA PRO A 126 -2.58 -5.43 0.96
C PRO A 126 -1.49 -4.35 0.95
N CYS A 127 -0.22 -4.74 0.78
CA CYS A 127 0.93 -3.82 0.66
C CYS A 127 0.84 -2.97 -0.62
N ALA A 128 0.60 -3.61 -1.77
CA ALA A 128 0.48 -2.94 -3.06
C ALA A 128 -0.68 -1.93 -3.09
N LYS A 129 -1.81 -2.26 -2.43
CA LYS A 129 -2.95 -1.35 -2.27
C LYS A 129 -2.56 -0.10 -1.47
N ALA A 130 -1.88 -0.27 -0.32
CA ALA A 130 -1.38 0.86 0.47
C ALA A 130 -0.42 1.74 -0.35
N TYR A 131 0.52 1.11 -1.06
CA TYR A 131 1.46 1.79 -1.95
C TYR A 131 0.74 2.66 -2.99
N ARG A 132 -0.18 2.06 -3.75
CA ARG A 132 -0.92 2.74 -4.83
C ARG A 132 -1.81 3.85 -4.30
N LEU A 133 -2.45 3.64 -3.15
CA LEU A 133 -3.27 4.66 -2.49
C LEU A 133 -2.40 5.85 -2.11
N LEU A 134 -1.38 5.65 -1.27
CA LEU A 134 -0.55 6.72 -0.72
C LEU A 134 0.25 7.47 -1.80
N LYS A 135 0.68 6.79 -2.87
CA LYS A 135 1.44 7.41 -3.97
C LYS A 135 0.61 8.48 -4.71
N LYS A 136 -0.72 8.33 -4.75
CA LYS A 136 -1.66 9.25 -5.40
C LYS A 136 -2.05 10.45 -4.52
N LEU A 137 -1.83 10.38 -3.22
CA LEU A 137 -2.20 11.44 -2.29
C LEU A 137 -1.16 12.56 -2.26
N ASP A 138 -1.64 13.77 -2.06
CA ASP A 138 -0.80 14.91 -1.69
C ASP A 138 -0.45 14.84 -0.20
N LEU A 139 0.55 14.03 0.12
CA LEU A 139 1.03 13.86 1.50
C LEU A 139 2.00 14.98 1.88
N GLY A 140 2.79 15.42 0.91
CA GLY A 140 3.73 16.52 1.04
C GLY A 140 4.98 16.35 0.19
N PRO A 141 6.07 17.06 0.53
CA PRO A 141 7.24 17.15 -0.33
C PRO A 141 7.95 15.79 -0.48
N LYS A 142 8.51 15.57 -1.67
CA LYS A 142 9.47 14.50 -1.90
C LYS A 142 10.78 14.86 -1.21
N LEU A 143 11.32 13.93 -0.42
CA LEU A 143 12.60 14.12 0.27
C LEU A 143 13.71 13.47 -0.54
N GLY A 144 14.77 14.24 -0.83
CA GLY A 144 15.87 13.83 -1.70
C GLY A 144 17.03 13.11 -0.98
N ARG A 145 17.06 13.07 0.35
CA ARG A 145 18.11 12.41 1.15
C ARG A 145 17.48 11.68 2.34
N VAL A 146 18.25 10.76 2.93
CA VAL A 146 17.93 10.21 4.25
C VAL A 146 17.79 11.39 5.21
N SER A 147 16.62 11.53 5.80
CA SER A 147 16.26 12.60 6.71
C SER A 147 15.86 11.98 8.05
N ASP A 148 16.25 12.62 9.14
CA ASP A 148 15.76 12.27 10.48
C ASP A 148 14.32 12.77 10.71
N GLU A 149 13.75 13.50 9.74
CA GLU A 149 12.36 13.92 9.77
C GLU A 149 11.39 12.75 9.56
N PRO A 150 10.20 12.76 10.16
CA PRO A 150 9.17 11.75 9.93
C PRO A 150 8.80 11.66 8.46
N HIS A 151 8.88 10.46 7.88
CA HIS A 151 8.66 10.26 6.46
C HIS A 151 8.17 8.84 6.14
N LEU A 152 7.44 8.74 5.05
CA LEU A 152 7.11 7.48 4.41
C LEU A 152 8.21 7.09 3.44
N VAL A 153 8.54 5.80 3.42
CA VAL A 153 9.46 5.18 2.46
C VAL A 153 8.62 4.34 1.50
N PHE A 154 8.60 4.74 0.23
CA PHE A 154 7.98 3.99 -0.84
C PHE A 154 9.03 3.11 -1.49
N CYS A 155 8.81 1.80 -1.42
CA CYS A 155 9.69 0.79 -1.95
C CYS A 155 9.07 0.16 -3.19
N GLU A 156 9.84 0.13 -4.27
CA GLU A 156 9.61 -0.74 -5.42
C GLU A 156 10.77 -1.73 -5.42
N GLY A 157 10.44 -3.02 -5.34
CA GLY A 157 11.42 -4.10 -5.40
C GLY A 157 12.27 -4.02 -6.67
N ASP A 158 13.43 -4.67 -6.64
CA ASP A 158 14.31 -4.75 -7.79
C ASP A 158 13.79 -5.81 -8.76
N LEU A 159 13.48 -5.39 -9.99
CA LEU A 159 12.93 -6.19 -11.10
C LEU A 159 13.64 -7.54 -11.37
N ALA A 160 14.83 -7.76 -10.80
CA ALA A 160 15.57 -9.01 -10.91
C ALA A 160 15.28 -10.04 -9.80
N ASN A 161 14.80 -9.63 -8.62
CA ASN A 161 14.67 -10.51 -7.44
C ASN A 161 13.42 -10.28 -6.58
N ASP A 162 12.74 -9.15 -6.73
CA ASP A 162 11.54 -8.83 -5.95
C ASP A 162 10.68 -7.82 -6.73
N ASP A 163 9.46 -8.22 -7.11
CA ASP A 163 8.52 -7.34 -7.79
C ASP A 163 7.56 -6.64 -6.81
N SER A 164 7.81 -6.72 -5.50
CA SER A 164 6.88 -6.20 -4.50
C SER A 164 6.83 -4.67 -4.45
N ARG A 165 5.65 -4.15 -4.14
CA ARG A 165 5.44 -2.73 -3.82
C ARG A 165 4.88 -2.57 -2.42
N TRP A 166 5.59 -1.81 -1.59
CA TRP A 166 5.18 -1.56 -0.21
C TRP A 166 5.61 -0.18 0.28
N VAL A 167 5.00 0.24 1.39
CA VAL A 167 5.30 1.51 2.03
C VAL A 167 5.55 1.28 3.51
N ASP A 168 6.66 1.81 3.99
CA ASP A 168 6.99 1.81 5.40
C ASP A 168 6.83 3.22 5.98
N ALA A 169 6.24 3.30 7.17
CA ALA A 169 6.35 4.48 8.02
C ALA A 169 7.63 4.37 8.84
N ARG A 170 8.48 5.40 8.80
CA ARG A 170 9.81 5.31 9.43
C ARG A 170 9.75 5.07 10.94
N ASP A 171 8.79 5.72 11.60
CA ASP A 171 8.62 5.73 13.06
C ASP A 171 7.15 5.95 13.47
N GLU A 172 6.87 5.89 14.76
CA GLU A 172 5.52 6.11 15.32
C GLU A 172 5.02 7.54 15.07
N LEU A 173 5.94 8.51 14.97
CA LEU A 173 5.58 9.88 14.67
C LEU A 173 5.06 9.98 13.24
N THR A 174 5.68 9.27 12.30
CA THR A 174 5.24 9.14 10.91
C THR A 174 3.81 8.58 10.83
N LEU A 175 3.48 7.55 11.62
CA LEU A 175 2.12 7.00 11.70
C LEU A 175 1.11 8.04 12.20
N SER A 176 1.47 8.79 13.25
CA SER A 176 0.64 9.84 13.84
C SER A 176 0.35 10.97 12.84
N LEU A 177 1.39 11.43 12.14
CA LEU A 177 1.28 12.48 11.12
C LEU A 177 0.52 12.00 9.89
N LEU A 178 0.68 10.72 9.50
CA LEU A 178 -0.09 10.13 8.41
C LEU A 178 -1.58 10.11 8.74
N GLN A 179 -1.98 9.64 9.93
CA GLN A 179 -3.39 9.65 10.34
C GLN A 179 -3.98 11.06 10.30
N ALA A 180 -3.24 12.06 10.81
CA ALA A 180 -3.68 13.46 10.76
C ALA A 180 -3.81 13.97 9.31
N ARG A 181 -2.86 13.61 8.43
CA ARG A 181 -2.93 14.00 7.01
C ARG A 181 -4.11 13.35 6.28
N LEU A 182 -4.41 12.08 6.55
CA LEU A 182 -5.57 11.41 5.96
C LEU A 182 -6.89 12.08 6.38
N ILE A 183 -6.98 12.52 7.64
CA ILE A 183 -8.12 13.30 8.16
C ILE A 183 -8.22 14.66 7.45
N ASP A 184 -7.10 15.38 7.29
CA ASP A 184 -7.09 16.67 6.59
C ASP A 184 -7.49 16.55 5.11
N LEU A 185 -7.13 15.42 4.48
CA LEU A 185 -7.56 15.06 3.13
C LEU A 185 -9.01 14.55 3.07
N LYS A 186 -9.72 14.50 4.21
CA LYS A 186 -11.10 14.03 4.35
C LYS A 186 -11.29 12.58 3.86
N LEU A 187 -10.28 11.75 4.06
CA LEU A 187 -10.34 10.34 3.70
C LEU A 187 -10.90 9.54 4.89
N PRO A 188 -11.91 8.67 4.67
CA PRO A 188 -12.51 7.85 5.73
C PRO A 188 -11.63 6.63 6.06
N ILE A 189 -10.35 6.87 6.33
CA ILE A 189 -9.33 5.85 6.56
C ILE A 189 -8.79 6.01 7.97
N ARG A 190 -8.91 4.93 8.75
CA ARG A 190 -8.22 4.83 10.05
C ARG A 190 -6.95 4.01 9.92
N ILE A 191 -5.95 4.36 10.71
CA ILE A 191 -4.74 3.59 10.91
C ILE A 191 -4.92 2.74 12.18
N ALA A 192 -4.52 1.47 12.13
CA ALA A 192 -4.59 0.55 13.26
C ALA A 192 -3.37 -0.38 13.28
N GLN A 193 -3.01 -0.90 14.45
CA GLN A 193 -1.98 -1.94 14.53
C GLN A 193 -2.53 -3.26 13.98
N GLY A 194 -1.75 -3.93 13.14
CA GLY A 194 -2.01 -5.29 12.69
C GLY A 194 -1.75 -6.31 13.79
N ILE A 195 -2.45 -7.45 13.74
CA ILE A 195 -2.26 -8.59 14.64
C ILE A 195 -1.29 -9.58 13.97
#